data_AF-A0A9D6I655-F1
#
_entry.id   AF-A0A9D6I655-F1
#
_cell.length_a   1.000
_cell.length_b   1.000
_cell.length_c   1.000
_cell.angle_alpha   90.00
_cell.angle_beta   90.00
_cell.angle_gamma   90.00
#
_symmetry.space_group_name_H-M   'P 1'
#
loop_
_entity.id
_entity.type
_entity.pdbx_description
1 polymer ?
#
loop_
_entity_poly.entity_id
_entity_poly.type
_entity_poly.pdbx_seq_one_letter_code
_entity_poly.pdbx_strand_id
1 'polypeptide(L)'
;MLLSATAEKLEREGVQTLAVVAADARRARMFFRYRRPRMPVGADPDLTTHRAYGLPNAAITPELLEAVQSKATQLLGELKQPEVPTAEAYDTLGRLDGYQVTEGDAAEAQRHQVQLLGQFLIDRDGVVRWANVECARDQLAGLAQMPSDEELLAAARAV
;
A
#
# COMPACT_ATOMS: atom_id res chain seq x y z
N MET A 1 5.18 9.22 5.23
CA MET A 1 4.13 9.91 4.44
C MET A 1 2.77 9.39 4.87
N LEU A 2 1.76 10.25 5.04
CA LEU A 2 0.38 9.82 5.28
C LEU A 2 -0.41 10.01 3.99
N LEU A 3 -0.88 8.92 3.37
CA LEU A 3 -1.64 8.93 2.10
C LEU A 3 -2.79 9.97 2.11
N SER A 4 -3.45 10.16 3.25
CA SER A 4 -4.51 11.18 3.40
C SER A 4 -4.01 12.61 3.20
N ALA A 5 -2.82 12.94 3.68
CA ALA A 5 -2.25 14.28 3.53
C ALA A 5 -1.85 14.55 2.07
N THR A 6 -1.33 13.53 1.39
CA THR A 6 -1.02 13.57 -0.05
C THR A 6 -2.29 13.73 -0.88
N ALA A 7 -3.36 13.00 -0.54
CA ALA A 7 -4.66 13.12 -1.20
C ALA A 7 -5.23 14.55 -1.11
N GLU A 8 -5.16 15.20 0.06
CA GLU A 8 -5.59 16.60 0.22
C GLU A 8 -4.75 17.57 -0.64
N LYS A 9 -3.47 17.29 -0.88
CA LYS A 9 -2.63 18.11 -1.77
C LYS A 9 -3.03 17.92 -3.23
N LEU A 10 -3.23 16.68 -3.66
CA LEU A 10 -3.67 16.33 -5.01
C LEU A 10 -5.06 16.91 -5.33
N GLU A 11 -5.98 16.93 -4.36
CA GLU A 11 -7.30 17.52 -4.53
C GLU A 11 -7.24 19.02 -4.87
N ARG A 12 -6.27 19.76 -4.29
CA ARG A 12 -6.06 21.19 -4.62
C ARG A 12 -5.55 21.40 -6.05
N GLU A 13 -4.92 20.39 -6.64
CA GLU A 13 -4.53 20.36 -8.06
C GLU A 13 -5.64 19.80 -8.97
N GLY A 14 -6.83 19.51 -8.42
CA GLY A 14 -7.97 18.98 -9.16
C GLY A 14 -7.96 17.45 -9.35
N VAL A 15 -7.06 16.73 -8.67
CA VAL A 15 -6.94 15.27 -8.75
C VAL A 15 -7.65 14.60 -7.57
N GLN A 16 -8.66 13.77 -7.86
CA GLN A 16 -9.32 12.94 -6.86
C GLN A 16 -8.52 11.66 -6.58
N THR A 17 -8.43 11.28 -5.31
CA THR A 17 -7.70 10.07 -4.88
C THR A 17 -8.66 8.97 -4.47
N LEU A 18 -8.41 7.75 -4.95
CA LEU A 18 -9.10 6.51 -4.56
C LEU A 18 -8.06 5.48 -4.14
N ALA A 19 -8.21 4.89 -2.96
CA ALA A 19 -7.44 3.71 -2.57
C ALA A 19 -8.22 2.45 -2.99
N VAL A 20 -7.55 1.43 -3.50
CA VAL A 20 -8.14 0.11 -3.78
C VAL A 20 -7.37 -0.91 -2.97
N VAL A 21 -8.06 -1.76 -2.23
CA VAL A 21 -7.45 -2.78 -1.36
C VAL A 21 -7.85 -4.18 -1.78
N ALA A 22 -6.89 -5.10 -1.72
CA ALA A 22 -7.04 -6.53 -1.98
C ALA A 22 -7.78 -7.25 -0.84
N ALA A 23 -8.99 -6.80 -0.53
CA ALA A 23 -9.84 -7.35 0.52
C ALA A 23 -11.32 -7.16 0.16
N ASP A 24 -12.21 -7.88 0.85
CA ASP A 24 -13.65 -7.65 0.73
C ASP A 24 -14.09 -6.31 1.34
N ALA A 25 -15.32 -5.88 1.04
CA ALA A 25 -15.84 -4.61 1.53
C ALA A 25 -16.00 -4.55 3.07
N ARG A 26 -16.19 -5.69 3.75
CA ARG A 26 -16.30 -5.74 5.21
C ARG A 26 -14.93 -5.46 5.84
N ARG A 27 -13.85 -6.01 5.27
CA ARG A 27 -12.48 -5.77 5.70
C ARG A 27 -11.94 -4.42 5.30
N ALA A 28 -12.27 -3.93 4.11
CA ALA A 28 -11.93 -2.57 3.70
C ALA A 28 -12.46 -1.52 4.68
N ARG A 29 -13.60 -1.78 5.35
CA ARG A 29 -14.12 -0.91 6.42
C ARG A 29 -13.22 -0.83 7.66
N MET A 30 -12.36 -1.82 7.90
CA MET A 30 -11.46 -1.84 9.06
C MET A 30 -10.43 -0.72 8.98
N PHE A 31 -10.02 -0.30 7.78
CA PHE A 31 -9.19 0.89 7.62
C PHE A 31 -9.84 2.12 8.27
N PHE A 32 -11.17 2.30 8.18
CA PHE A 32 -11.87 3.39 8.85
C PHE A 32 -11.92 3.26 10.38
N ARG A 33 -11.76 2.05 10.92
CA ARG A 33 -11.68 1.81 12.37
C ARG A 33 -10.31 2.20 12.93
N TYR A 34 -9.23 1.73 12.28
CA TYR A 34 -7.86 1.84 12.81
C TYR A 34 -7.11 3.06 12.27
N ARG A 35 -7.33 3.40 10.99
CA ARG A 35 -6.59 4.42 10.24
C ARG A 35 -7.54 5.20 9.33
N ARG A 36 -8.45 5.99 9.92
CA ARG A 36 -9.49 6.79 9.22
C ARG A 36 -8.93 7.51 7.98
N PRO A 37 -9.03 6.93 6.77
CA PRO A 37 -8.50 7.54 5.57
C PRO A 37 -9.42 8.71 5.20
N ARG A 38 -8.84 9.80 4.71
CA ARG A 38 -9.62 10.95 4.20
C ARG A 38 -9.86 10.85 2.69
N MET A 39 -10.06 9.62 2.21
CA MET A 39 -10.30 9.33 0.81
C MET A 39 -11.19 8.09 0.70
N PRO A 40 -11.94 7.92 -0.41
CA PRO A 40 -12.64 6.69 -0.70
C PRO A 40 -11.71 5.48 -0.73
N VAL A 41 -12.21 4.34 -0.24
CA VAL A 41 -11.52 3.04 -0.29
C VAL A 41 -12.41 2.04 -1.01
N GLY A 42 -11.96 1.55 -2.16
CA GLY A 42 -12.57 0.47 -2.93
C GLY A 42 -12.05 -0.91 -2.51
N ALA A 43 -12.91 -1.91 -2.61
CA ALA A 43 -12.59 -3.31 -2.33
C ALA A 43 -12.39 -4.08 -3.64
N ASP A 44 -11.35 -4.88 -3.74
CA ASP A 44 -11.05 -5.75 -4.88
C ASP A 44 -10.73 -7.19 -4.42
N PRO A 45 -11.73 -7.94 -3.90
CA PRO A 45 -11.53 -9.26 -3.31
C PRO A 45 -11.06 -10.32 -4.31
N ASP A 46 -11.29 -10.10 -5.60
CA ASP A 46 -10.91 -11.03 -6.67
C ASP A 46 -9.62 -10.62 -7.39
N LEU A 47 -8.96 -9.54 -6.95
CA LEU A 47 -7.78 -8.95 -7.57
C LEU A 47 -7.98 -8.57 -9.05
N THR A 48 -9.22 -8.31 -9.46
CA THR A 48 -9.53 -8.02 -10.86
C THR A 48 -8.96 -6.66 -11.25
N THR A 49 -9.08 -5.68 -10.37
CA THR A 49 -8.52 -4.34 -10.57
C THR A 49 -7.00 -4.39 -10.52
N HIS A 50 -6.42 -5.05 -9.52
CA HIS A 50 -4.96 -5.18 -9.39
C HIS A 50 -4.34 -5.81 -10.65
N ARG A 51 -4.91 -6.91 -11.16
CA ARG A 51 -4.44 -7.55 -12.40
C ARG A 51 -4.64 -6.69 -13.63
N ALA A 52 -5.77 -5.98 -13.75
CA ALA A 52 -6.03 -5.09 -14.88
C ALA A 52 -5.02 -3.93 -14.98
N TYR A 53 -4.51 -3.47 -13.84
CA TYR A 53 -3.46 -2.46 -13.75
C TYR A 53 -2.03 -3.04 -13.76
N GLY A 54 -1.89 -4.35 -14.02
CA GLY A 54 -0.59 -5.01 -14.14
C GLY A 54 0.16 -5.18 -12.82
N LEU A 55 -0.52 -5.11 -11.66
CA LEU A 55 0.09 -5.33 -10.36
C LEU A 55 0.27 -6.84 -10.10
N PRO A 56 1.51 -7.34 -9.94
CA PRO A 56 1.74 -8.76 -9.74
C PRO A 56 1.46 -9.19 -8.30
N ASN A 57 1.10 -10.46 -8.14
CA ASN A 57 1.23 -11.17 -6.87
C ASN A 57 2.63 -11.78 -6.82
N ALA A 58 3.45 -11.33 -5.89
CA ALA A 58 4.77 -11.89 -5.69
C ALA A 58 4.66 -13.20 -4.90
N ALA A 59 5.36 -14.23 -5.39
CA ALA A 59 5.50 -15.48 -4.67
C ALA A 59 6.26 -15.24 -3.36
N ILE A 60 5.85 -15.92 -2.29
CA ILE A 60 6.54 -15.84 -1.01
C ILE A 60 7.88 -16.60 -1.13
N THR A 61 8.98 -15.87 -1.16
CA THR A 61 10.35 -16.42 -1.10
C THR A 61 11.05 -15.98 0.18
N PRO A 62 12.10 -16.69 0.63
CA PRO A 62 12.90 -16.27 1.77
C PRO A 62 13.43 -14.83 1.64
N GLU A 63 13.87 -14.44 0.46
CA GLU A 63 14.41 -13.10 0.17
C GLU A 63 13.33 -12.02 0.30
N LEU A 64 12.11 -12.30 -0.18
CA LEU A 64 10.98 -11.39 -0.03
C LEU A 64 10.58 -11.24 1.44
N LEU A 65 10.54 -12.33 2.19
CA LEU A 65 10.24 -12.29 3.62
C LEU A 65 11.29 -11.48 4.40
N GLU A 66 12.57 -11.65 4.07
CA GLU A 66 13.65 -10.85 4.66
C GLU A 66 13.49 -9.36 4.33
N ALA A 67 13.16 -9.02 3.07
CA ALA A 67 12.92 -7.65 2.66
C ALA A 67 11.72 -7.02 3.40
N VAL A 68 10.62 -7.77 3.58
CA VAL A 68 9.45 -7.32 4.36
C VAL A 68 9.84 -7.03 5.81
N GLN A 69 10.59 -7.94 6.46
CA GLN A 69 11.00 -7.79 7.85
C GLN A 69 11.98 -6.63 8.05
N SER A 70 12.94 -6.48 7.14
CA SER A 70 13.88 -5.36 7.11
C SER A 70 13.13 -4.03 6.97
N LYS A 71 12.16 -3.96 6.05
CA LYS A 71 11.34 -2.77 5.85
C LYS A 71 10.49 -2.45 7.08
N ALA A 72 9.91 -3.46 7.72
CA ALA A 72 9.16 -3.27 8.96
C ALA A 72 10.04 -2.73 10.09
N THR A 73 11.28 -3.20 10.21
CA THR A 73 12.28 -2.68 11.16
C THR A 73 12.54 -1.20 10.94
N GLN A 74 12.77 -0.79 9.68
CA GLN A 74 12.95 0.61 9.33
C GLN A 74 11.73 1.45 9.75
N LEU A 75 10.51 1.01 9.43
CA LEU A 75 9.28 1.74 9.75
C LEU A 75 9.06 1.86 11.27
N LEU A 76 9.37 0.83 12.06
CA LEU A 76 9.32 0.90 13.52
C LEU A 76 10.28 1.97 14.06
N GLY A 77 11.50 2.05 13.52
CA GLY A 77 12.47 3.10 13.86
C GLY A 77 11.98 4.50 13.50
N GLU A 78 11.40 4.69 12.32
CA GLU A 78 10.79 5.97 11.89
C GLU A 78 9.63 6.38 12.83
N LEU A 79 8.86 5.41 13.32
CA LEU A 79 7.80 5.60 14.31
C LEU A 79 8.30 5.70 15.75
N LYS A 80 9.62 5.72 15.95
CA LYS A 80 10.29 5.80 17.27
C LYS A 80 9.79 4.73 18.25
N GLN A 81 9.47 3.55 17.74
CA GLN A 81 9.12 2.40 18.57
C GLN A 81 10.38 1.78 19.18
N PRO A 82 10.26 1.03 20.29
CA PRO A 82 11.35 0.22 20.81
C PRO A 82 11.90 -0.72 19.73
N GLU A 83 13.22 -0.92 19.76
CA GLU A 83 13.86 -1.89 18.89
C GLU A 83 13.40 -3.31 19.22
N VAL A 84 13.13 -4.09 18.18
CA VAL A 84 12.73 -5.49 18.25
C VAL A 84 13.58 -6.31 17.28
N PRO A 85 13.75 -7.62 17.49
CA PRO A 85 14.41 -8.48 16.52
C PRO A 85 13.77 -8.34 15.13
N THR A 86 14.58 -8.28 14.07
CA THR A 86 14.08 -8.12 12.69
C THR A 86 13.05 -9.18 12.32
N ALA A 87 13.20 -10.42 12.79
CA ALA A 87 12.25 -11.51 12.54
C ALA A 87 10.85 -11.25 13.13
N GLU A 88 10.71 -10.36 14.11
CA GLU A 88 9.45 -10.01 14.79
C GLU A 88 8.91 -8.64 14.35
N ALA A 89 9.62 -7.94 13.45
CA ALA A 89 9.36 -6.54 13.15
C ALA A 89 8.01 -6.34 12.44
N TYR A 90 7.69 -7.15 11.42
CA TYR A 90 6.43 -7.07 10.69
C TYR A 90 5.22 -7.30 11.60
N ASP A 91 5.29 -8.34 12.43
CA ASP A 91 4.27 -8.69 13.40
C ASP A 91 4.08 -7.60 14.46
N THR A 92 5.17 -7.00 14.93
CA THR A 92 5.15 -5.88 15.89
C THR A 92 4.50 -4.65 15.26
N LEU A 93 4.91 -4.31 14.04
CA LEU A 93 4.34 -3.19 13.26
C LEU A 93 2.83 -3.37 13.06
N GLY A 94 2.39 -4.57 12.69
CA GLY A 94 0.99 -4.90 12.44
C GLY A 94 0.08 -4.82 13.68
N ARG A 95 0.64 -4.87 14.89
CA ARG A 95 -0.12 -4.77 16.15
C ARG A 95 -0.15 -3.36 16.74
N LEU A 96 0.61 -2.40 16.19
CA LEU A 96 0.76 -1.07 16.79
C LEU A 96 -0.55 -0.28 16.92
N ASP A 97 -1.50 -0.51 16.03
CA ASP A 97 -2.82 0.14 16.06
C ASP A 97 -3.87 -0.68 16.83
N GLY A 98 -3.44 -1.74 17.53
CA GLY A 98 -4.32 -2.64 18.25
C GLY A 98 -5.10 -3.58 17.33
N TYR A 99 -4.67 -3.75 16.07
CA TYR A 99 -5.24 -4.77 15.20
C TYR A 99 -5.02 -6.17 15.79
N GLN A 100 -6.07 -6.99 15.73
CA GLN A 100 -6.03 -8.39 16.13
C GLN A 100 -6.17 -9.24 14.87
N VAL A 101 -5.13 -10.01 14.58
CA VAL A 101 -5.15 -10.98 13.49
C VAL A 101 -6.26 -12.00 13.74
N THR A 102 -7.06 -12.23 12.72
CA THR A 102 -8.20 -13.14 12.70
C THR A 102 -7.91 -14.34 11.80
N GLU A 103 -8.67 -15.42 11.96
CA GLU A 103 -8.55 -16.61 11.09
C GLU A 103 -8.69 -16.27 9.61
N GLY A 104 -9.53 -15.29 9.29
CA GLY A 104 -9.73 -14.95 7.91
C GLY A 104 -8.55 -14.16 7.29
N ASP A 105 -7.64 -13.58 8.08
CA ASP A 105 -6.43 -12.95 7.53
C ASP A 105 -5.51 -14.01 6.92
N ALA A 106 -5.43 -15.19 7.56
CA ALA A 106 -4.68 -16.32 7.02
C ALA A 106 -5.26 -16.80 5.67
N ALA A 107 -6.59 -16.84 5.55
CA ALA A 107 -7.25 -17.19 4.30
C ALA A 107 -6.98 -16.19 3.17
N GLU A 108 -6.91 -14.89 3.48
CA GLU A 108 -6.55 -13.85 2.49
C GLU A 108 -5.07 -13.89 2.12
N ALA A 109 -4.18 -14.06 3.09
CA ALA A 109 -2.75 -14.21 2.83
C ALA A 109 -2.46 -15.38 1.90
N GLN A 110 -3.16 -16.50 2.06
CA GLN A 110 -3.04 -17.65 1.15
C GLN A 110 -3.57 -17.35 -0.26
N ARG A 111 -4.60 -16.51 -0.37
CA ARG A 111 -5.26 -16.18 -1.64
C ARG A 111 -4.49 -15.14 -2.45
N HIS A 112 -3.93 -14.13 -1.78
CA HIS A 112 -3.33 -12.96 -2.43
C HIS A 112 -1.79 -12.96 -2.38
N GLN A 113 -1.17 -13.89 -1.64
CA GLN A 113 0.28 -13.94 -1.42
C GLN A 113 0.79 -12.56 -0.96
N VAL A 114 1.87 -12.06 -1.57
CA VAL A 114 2.32 -10.68 -1.42
C VAL A 114 1.82 -9.87 -2.61
N GLN A 115 0.67 -9.21 -2.44
CA GLN A 115 0.12 -8.28 -3.43
C GLN A 115 0.95 -7.00 -3.42
N LEU A 116 1.63 -6.70 -4.53
CA LEU A 116 2.40 -5.47 -4.66
C LEU A 116 1.50 -4.24 -4.82
N LEU A 117 2.01 -3.09 -4.39
CA LEU A 117 1.35 -1.80 -4.47
C LEU A 117 1.62 -1.10 -5.81
N GLY A 118 0.70 -0.23 -6.21
CA GLY A 118 0.94 0.73 -7.29
C GLY A 118 0.15 2.01 -7.12
N GLN A 119 0.60 3.06 -7.79
CA GLN A 119 -0.09 4.35 -7.90
C GLN A 119 -0.19 4.72 -9.37
N PHE A 120 -1.37 5.17 -9.77
CA PHE A 120 -1.67 5.49 -11.16
C PHE A 120 -2.37 6.84 -11.22
N LEU A 121 -1.95 7.69 -12.14
CA LEU A 121 -2.65 8.93 -12.49
C LEU A 121 -3.47 8.66 -13.74
N ILE A 122 -4.79 8.78 -13.60
CA ILE A 122 -5.76 8.54 -14.67
C ILE A 122 -6.37 9.89 -15.02
N ASP A 123 -6.36 10.23 -16.30
CA ASP A 123 -6.98 11.46 -16.78
C ASP A 123 -8.49 11.33 -16.99
N ARG A 124 -9.12 12.40 -17.50
CA ARG A 124 -10.56 12.48 -17.74
C ARG A 124 -11.06 11.54 -18.84
N ASP A 125 -10.19 11.10 -19.72
CA ASP A 125 -10.51 10.18 -20.81
C ASP A 125 -10.28 8.71 -20.39
N GLY A 126 -9.90 8.47 -19.13
CA GLY A 126 -9.62 7.14 -18.60
C GLY A 126 -8.24 6.62 -18.97
N VAL A 127 -7.33 7.48 -19.41
CA VAL A 127 -5.97 7.11 -19.82
C VAL A 127 -5.02 7.21 -18.63
N VAL A 128 -4.25 6.15 -18.40
CA VAL A 128 -3.15 6.17 -17.43
C VAL A 128 -2.02 7.06 -17.99
N ARG A 129 -1.82 8.23 -17.39
CA ARG A 129 -0.79 9.20 -17.80
C ARG A 129 0.52 9.03 -17.04
N TRP A 130 0.45 8.45 -15.84
CA TRP A 130 1.61 8.16 -15.03
C TRP A 130 1.34 6.93 -14.17
N ALA A 131 2.40 6.14 -13.90
CA ALA A 131 2.33 4.95 -13.08
C ALA A 131 3.61 4.79 -12.26
N ASN A 132 3.44 4.34 -11.01
CA ASN A 132 4.49 3.78 -10.19
C ASN A 132 4.04 2.41 -9.69
N VAL A 133 4.84 1.38 -9.95
CA VAL A 133 4.61 0.03 -9.46
C VAL A 133 5.75 -0.33 -8.52
N GLU A 134 5.39 -0.79 -7.33
CA GLU A 134 6.33 -1.26 -6.32
C GLU A 134 7.27 -2.33 -6.90
N CYS A 135 8.53 -2.28 -6.50
CA CYS A 135 9.61 -3.14 -6.99
C CYS A 135 9.94 -3.06 -8.49
N ALA A 136 9.24 -2.26 -9.30
CA ALA A 136 9.51 -2.18 -10.74
C ALA A 136 10.83 -1.46 -11.06
N ARG A 137 11.20 -0.44 -10.28
CA ARG A 137 12.44 0.34 -10.46
C ARG A 137 13.62 -0.28 -9.71
N ASP A 138 13.41 -0.60 -8.43
CA ASP A 138 14.49 -0.92 -7.48
C ASP A 138 14.41 -2.36 -6.94
N GLN A 139 13.65 -3.25 -7.59
CA GLN A 139 13.41 -4.63 -7.12
C GLN A 139 12.97 -4.63 -5.64
N LEU A 140 13.41 -5.60 -4.84
CA LEU A 140 13.01 -5.70 -3.42
C LEU A 140 13.43 -4.48 -2.57
N ALA A 141 14.41 -3.68 -3.01
CA ALA A 141 14.77 -2.45 -2.30
C ALA A 141 13.67 -1.39 -2.40
N GLY A 142 12.83 -1.44 -3.44
CA GLY A 142 11.67 -0.57 -3.63
C GLY A 142 10.42 -1.02 -2.86
N LEU A 143 10.50 -2.05 -2.02
CA LEU A 143 9.37 -2.55 -1.25
C LEU A 143 8.90 -1.51 -0.21
N ALA A 144 7.58 -1.34 -0.15
CA ALA A 144 6.83 -0.31 0.55
C ALA A 144 7.34 1.12 0.32
N GLN A 145 8.04 1.36 -0.79
CA GLN A 145 8.51 2.68 -1.16
C GLN A 145 7.42 3.41 -1.93
N MET A 146 6.91 4.46 -1.29
CA MET A 146 5.92 5.35 -1.90
C MET A 146 6.64 6.50 -2.61
N PRO A 147 6.14 6.95 -3.78
CA PRO A 147 6.53 8.20 -4.39
C PRO A 147 6.40 9.35 -3.39
N SER A 148 7.25 10.37 -3.51
CA SER A 148 7.15 11.55 -2.65
C SER A 148 5.92 12.42 -3.01
N ASP A 149 5.51 13.30 -2.10
CA ASP A 149 4.42 14.25 -2.40
C ASP A 149 4.79 15.13 -3.61
N GLU A 150 6.07 15.50 -3.71
CA GLU A 150 6.59 16.28 -4.83
C GLU A 150 6.53 15.51 -6.15
N GLU A 151 6.89 14.22 -6.15
CA GLU A 151 6.81 13.36 -7.34
C GLU A 151 5.36 13.22 -7.82
N LEU A 152 4.42 13.00 -6.89
CA LEU A 152 2.99 12.89 -7.23
C LEU A 152 2.40 14.21 -7.72
N LEU A 153 2.75 15.34 -7.09
CA LEU A 153 2.30 16.67 -7.54
C LEU A 153 2.91 17.05 -8.89
N ALA A 154 4.17 16.69 -9.14
CA ALA A 154 4.81 16.90 -10.43
C ALA A 154 4.12 16.09 -11.53
N ALA A 155 3.78 14.83 -11.27
CA ALA A 155 3.01 14.00 -12.19
C ALA A 155 1.63 14.61 -12.49
N ALA A 156 0.92 15.07 -11.45
CA ALA A 156 -0.39 15.70 -11.57
C ALA A 156 -0.39 16.99 -12.41
N ARG A 157 0.69 17.78 -12.35
CA ARG A 157 0.82 19.05 -13.10
C ARG A 157 1.30 18.86 -14.54
N ALA A 158 1.77 17.67 -14.88
CA ALA A 158 2.32 17.36 -16.20
C ALA A 158 1.25 16.84 -17.18
N VAL A 159 -0.01 16.69 -16.74
CA VAL A 159 -1.12 16.11 -17.51
C VAL A 159 -2.19 17.13 -17.89
#